data_AF-A0A396HU97-F1
#
_entry.id   AF-A0A396HU97-F1
#
_cell.length_a   1.000
_cell.length_b   1.000
_cell.length_c   1.000
_cell.angle_alpha   90.00
_cell.angle_beta   90.00
_cell.angle_gamma   90.00
#
_symmetry.space_group_name_H-M   'P 1'
#
loop_
_entity.id
_entity.type
_entity.pdbx_description
1 polymer ?
#
loop_
_entity_poly.entity_id
_entity_poly.type
_entity_poly.pdbx_seq_one_letter_code
_entity_poly.pdbx_strand_id
1 'polypeptide(L)'
;MGNFIELCLTINIVDRFLAINLVSRRELQLVGISAMLMTSKYEEIWPPEVNDFVCLSDRAYSHEQILIMEKTIMGMLEWTLTVPTPFDGMC
;
A
#
# COMPACT_ATOMS: atom_id res chain seq x y z
N MET A 1 2.12 20.08 -3.41
CA MET A 1 3.32 19.45 -2.83
C MET A 1 2.92 18.08 -2.31
N GLY A 2 2.38 17.24 -3.21
CA GLY A 2 1.72 15.99 -2.86
C GLY A 2 2.07 14.94 -3.90
N ASN A 3 2.02 13.67 -3.50
CA ASN A 3 2.14 12.45 -4.30
C ASN A 3 3.54 11.80 -4.37
N PHE A 4 4.64 12.45 -3.93
CA PHE A 4 5.96 11.79 -3.99
C PHE A 4 6.21 10.86 -2.79
N ILE A 5 5.76 11.26 -1.59
CA ILE A 5 5.98 10.48 -0.36
C ILE A 5 5.14 9.21 -0.39
N GLU A 6 3.87 9.31 -0.81
CA GLU A 6 2.98 8.17 -1.03
C GLU A 6 3.57 7.09 -1.95
N LEU A 7 4.21 7.48 -3.06
CA LEU A 7 4.89 6.55 -3.95
C LEU A 7 6.09 5.88 -3.26
N CYS A 8 6.91 6.65 -2.54
CA CYS A 8 8.05 6.11 -1.80
C CYS A 8 7.62 5.11 -0.71
N LEU A 9 6.58 5.44 0.05
CA LEU A 9 6.00 4.58 1.08
C LEU A 9 5.42 3.30 0.47
N THR A 10 4.63 3.43 -0.60
CA THR A 10 4.07 2.29 -1.33
C THR A 10 5.18 1.36 -1.83
N ILE A 11 6.23 1.90 -2.46
CA ILE A 11 7.38 1.10 -2.94
C ILE A 11 8.09 0.42 -1.76
N ASN A 12 8.27 1.10 -0.63
CA ASN A 12 8.91 0.52 0.55
C ASN A 12 8.10 -0.66 1.12
N ILE A 13 6.78 -0.51 1.22
CA ILE A 13 5.85 -1.57 1.65
C ILE A 13 5.92 -2.76 0.71
N VAL A 14 5.84 -2.52 -0.60
CA VAL A 14 5.90 -3.58 -1.62
C VAL A 14 7.25 -4.30 -1.57
N ASP A 15 8.37 -3.57 -1.50
CA ASP A 15 9.71 -4.15 -1.46
C ASP A 15 9.91 -5.04 -0.23
N ARG A 16 9.49 -4.57 0.96
CA ARG A 16 9.53 -5.37 2.20
C ARG A 16 8.64 -6.61 2.11
N PHE A 17 7.48 -6.51 1.48
CA PHE A 17 6.59 -7.64 1.27
C PHE A 17 7.23 -8.70 0.34
N LEU A 18 7.84 -8.24 -0.77
CA LEU A 18 8.53 -9.10 -1.75
C LEU A 18 9.81 -9.73 -1.22
N ALA A 19 10.49 -9.08 -0.29
CA ALA A 19 11.68 -9.64 0.35
C ALA A 19 11.39 -10.95 1.13
N ILE A 20 10.12 -11.15 1.54
CA ILE A 20 9.70 -12.29 2.37
C ILE A 20 8.74 -13.21 1.60
N ASN A 21 8.00 -12.70 0.61
CA ASN A 21 6.99 -13.45 -0.13
C ASN A 21 7.30 -13.50 -1.63
N LEU A 22 7.32 -14.72 -2.18
CA LEU A 22 7.32 -14.94 -3.62
C LEU A 22 5.90 -14.79 -4.16
N VAL A 23 5.62 -13.67 -4.82
CA VAL A 23 4.32 -13.39 -5.47
C VAL A 23 4.40 -13.47 -6.98
N SER A 24 3.33 -13.96 -7.60
CA SER A 24 3.17 -13.96 -9.05
C SER A 24 2.94 -12.55 -9.60
N ARG A 25 3.13 -12.34 -10.91
CA ARG A 25 2.87 -11.03 -11.56
C ARG A 25 1.43 -10.52 -11.36
N ARG A 26 0.45 -11.42 -11.27
CA ARG A 26 -0.95 -11.06 -10.99
C ARG A 26 -1.10 -10.58 -9.55
N GLU A 27 -0.55 -11.33 -8.60
CA GLU A 27 -0.60 -10.93 -7.19
C GLU A 27 0.22 -9.67 -6.90
N LEU A 28 1.30 -9.42 -7.65
CA LEU A 28 2.11 -8.21 -7.52
C LEU A 28 1.29 -6.94 -7.78
N GLN A 29 0.38 -6.95 -8.77
CA GLN A 29 -0.54 -5.83 -9.00
C GLN A 29 -1.50 -5.65 -7.83
N LEU A 30 -2.05 -6.74 -7.30
CA LEU A 30 -2.94 -6.71 -6.14
C LEU A 30 -2.21 -6.16 -4.90
N VAL A 31 -0.97 -6.60 -4.66
CA VAL A 31 -0.10 -6.12 -3.57
C VAL A 31 0.17 -4.63 -3.72
N GLY A 32 0.51 -4.16 -4.93
CA GLY A 32 0.76 -2.74 -5.20
C GLY A 32 -0.47 -1.87 -4.96
N ILE A 33 -1.65 -2.31 -5.43
CA ILE A 33 -2.91 -1.60 -5.23
C ILE A 33 -3.29 -1.53 -3.75
N SER A 34 -3.18 -2.65 -3.03
CA SER A 34 -3.46 -2.71 -1.58
C SER A 34 -2.46 -1.86 -0.78
N ALA A 35 -1.17 -1.87 -1.14
CA ALA A 35 -0.15 -1.04 -0.50
C ALA A 35 -0.39 0.45 -0.75
N MET A 36 -0.83 0.82 -1.96
CA MET A 36 -1.18 2.19 -2.31
C MET A 36 -2.39 2.65 -1.49
N LEU A 37 -3.48 1.86 -1.47
CA LEU A 37 -4.66 2.12 -0.63
C LEU A 37 -4.29 2.33 0.85
N MET A 38 -3.42 1.49 1.41
CA MET A 38 -2.96 1.65 2.80
C MET A 38 -2.22 2.97 3.01
N THR A 39 -1.38 3.35 2.06
CA THR A 39 -0.57 4.57 2.13
C THR A 39 -1.43 5.82 1.95
N SER A 40 -2.38 5.81 1.01
CA SER A 40 -3.33 6.90 0.81
C SER A 40 -4.15 7.14 2.08
N LYS A 41 -4.61 6.06 2.75
CA LYS A 41 -5.29 6.16 4.06
C LYS A 41 -4.43 6.75 5.18
N TYR A 42 -3.10 6.68 5.08
CA TYR A 42 -2.17 7.16 6.08
C TYR A 42 -1.75 8.62 5.86
N GLU A 43 -1.50 9.01 4.60
CA GLU A 43 -1.03 10.37 4.27
C GLU A 43 -2.17 11.36 3.93
N GLU A 44 -3.27 10.90 3.35
CA GLU A 44 -4.32 11.80 2.85
C GLU A 44 -5.38 12.11 3.89
N ILE A 45 -5.83 13.37 3.92
CA ILE A 45 -6.97 13.81 4.74
C ILE A 45 -8.28 13.19 4.23
N TRP A 46 -8.37 12.97 2.91
CA TRP A 46 -9.55 12.43 2.22
C TRP A 46 -9.14 11.26 1.33
N PRO A 47 -8.91 10.08 1.91
CA PRO A 47 -8.38 8.96 1.15
C PRO A 47 -9.43 8.42 0.14
N PRO A 48 -8.98 7.91 -1.02
CA PRO A 48 -9.83 7.24 -1.99
C PRO A 48 -10.51 6.00 -1.41
N GLU A 49 -11.70 5.69 -1.92
CA GLU A 49 -12.43 4.50 -1.51
C GLU A 49 -11.83 3.27 -2.18
N VAL A 50 -11.96 2.10 -1.54
CA VAL A 50 -11.54 0.81 -2.13
C VAL A 50 -12.16 0.58 -3.52
N ASN A 51 -13.36 1.11 -3.75
CA ASN A 51 -14.07 0.99 -5.00
C ASN A 51 -13.38 1.76 -6.15
N ASP A 52 -12.68 2.85 -5.84
CA ASP A 52 -11.87 3.59 -6.80
C ASP A 52 -10.69 2.74 -7.27
N PHE A 53 -10.06 1.99 -6.36
CA PHE A 53 -8.99 1.06 -6.70
C PHE A 53 -9.48 -0.16 -7.48
N VAL A 54 -10.69 -0.65 -7.20
CA VAL A 54 -11.33 -1.70 -8.02
C VAL A 54 -11.49 -1.20 -9.45
N CYS A 55 -11.99 0.02 -9.64
CA CYS A 55 -12.12 0.63 -10.96
C CYS A 55 -10.76 0.87 -11.63
N LEU A 56 -9.76 1.33 -10.88
CA LEU A 56 -8.38 1.55 -11.35
C LEU A 56 -7.75 0.26 -11.87
N SER A 57 -8.07 -0.87 -11.25
CA SER A 57 -7.60 -2.20 -11.64
C SER A 57 -8.35 -2.82 -12.83
N ASP A 58 -9.23 -2.07 -13.50
CA ASP A 58 -10.15 -2.59 -14.53
C ASP A 58 -11.00 -3.76 -14.01
N ARG A 59 -11.39 -3.71 -12.73
CA ARG A 59 -12.12 -4.78 -12.02
C ARG A 59 -11.41 -6.13 -12.05
N ALA A 60 -10.09 -6.15 -12.23
CA ALA A 60 -9.29 -7.37 -12.15
C ALA A 60 -9.35 -7.99 -10.75
N TYR A 61 -9.60 -7.17 -9.72
CA TYR A 61 -9.70 -7.59 -8.33
C TYR A 61 -11.02 -7.13 -7.71
N SER A 62 -11.62 -7.96 -6.85
CA SER A 62 -12.80 -7.60 -6.09
C SER A 62 -12.44 -6.77 -4.85
N HIS A 63 -13.41 -6.01 -4.34
CA HIS A 63 -13.27 -5.25 -3.09
C HIS A 63 -12.78 -6.14 -1.93
N GLU A 64 -13.29 -7.36 -1.83
CA GLU A 64 -12.90 -8.33 -0.82
C GLU A 64 -11.46 -8.80 -0.98
N GLN A 65 -11.01 -9.05 -2.22
CA GLN A 65 -9.61 -9.43 -2.50
C GLN A 65 -8.63 -8.34 -2.09
N ILE A 66 -8.95 -7.07 -2.35
CA ILE A 66 -8.12 -5.93 -1.96
C ILE A 66 -8.02 -5.83 -0.43
N LEU A 67 -9.13 -5.98 0.28
CA LEU A 67 -9.16 -5.94 1.75
C LEU A 67 -8.45 -7.13 2.40
N ILE A 68 -8.55 -8.33 1.81
CA ILE A 68 -7.82 -9.50 2.28
C ILE A 68 -6.32 -9.25 2.12
N MET A 69 -5.89 -8.78 0.95
CA MET A 69 -4.48 -8.48 0.69
C MET A 69 -3.96 -7.35 1.59
N GLU A 70 -4.75 -6.30 1.83
CA GLU A 70 -4.43 -5.23 2.79
C GLU A 70 -4.13 -5.82 4.18
N LYS A 71 -5.00 -6.69 4.69
CA LYS A 71 -4.79 -7.36 5.99
C LYS A 71 -3.55 -8.27 5.97
N THR A 72 -3.30 -8.97 4.87
CA THR A 72 -2.12 -9.82 4.72
C THR A 72 -0.84 -8.99 4.76
N ILE A 73 -0.75 -7.89 4.00
CA ILE A 73 0.40 -6.99 4.00
C ILE A 73 0.61 -6.39 5.39
N MET A 74 -0.47 -5.89 6.02
CA MET A 74 -0.43 -5.31 7.35
C MET A 74 0.01 -6.30 8.43
N GLY A 75 -0.45 -7.56 8.35
CA GLY A 75 -0.03 -8.63 9.24
C GLY A 75 1.45 -9.01 9.06
N MET A 76 1.93 -9.04 7.81
CA MET A 76 3.32 -9.37 7.48
C MET A 76 4.30 -8.27 7.89
N LEU A 77 3.88 -7.00 7.85
CA LEU A 77 4.69 -5.86 8.25
C LEU A 77 4.60 -5.55 9.74
N GLU A 78 3.88 -6.36 10.52
CA GLU A 78 3.67 -6.19 11.96
C GLU A 78 3.23 -4.76 12.34
N TRP A 79 2.41 -4.12 11.50
CA TRP A 79 2.00 -2.72 11.68
C TRP A 79 3.15 -1.69 11.70
N THR A 80 4.35 -2.09 11.29
CA THR A 80 5.51 -1.20 11.15
C THR A 80 5.43 -0.46 9.81
N LEU A 81 4.38 0.35 9.67
CA LEU A 81 4.20 1.32 8.58
C LEU A 81 5.03 2.59 8.80
N THR A 82 5.60 2.72 10.00
CA THR A 82 6.57 3.77 10.36
C THR A 82 7.89 3.53 9.65
N VAL A 83 7.98 4.04 8.43
CA VAL A 83 9.27 4.51 7.94
C VAL A 83 9.63 5.70 8.83
N PRO A 84 10.83 5.76 9.43
CA PRO A 84 11.26 6.96 10.13
C PRO A 84 11.29 8.08 9.10
N THR A 85 10.20 8.84 9.00
CA THR A 85 10.17 10.07 8.23
C THR A 85 11.25 10.96 8.82
N PRO A 86 12.21 11.48 8.03
CA PRO A 86 13.23 12.41 8.50
C PRO A 86 12.63 13.80 8.78
N PHE A 87 11.46 13.85 9.42
CA PHE A 87 10.80 15.06 9.90
C PHE A 87 10.83 15.17 11.43
N ASP A 88 11.56 14.28 12.10
CA ASP A 88 11.87 14.37 13.54
C ASP A 88 13.37 14.66 13.77
N GLY A 89 14.00 15.41 12.86
CA GLY A 89 15.45 15.61 12.81
C GLY A 89 15.91 16.97 12.29
N MET A 90 15.07 18.01 12.34
CA MET A 90 15.57 19.40 12.26
C MET A 90 15.47 20.04 13.65
N CYS A 91 16.57 19.94 14.39
CA CYS A 91 17.03 21.01 15.28
C CYS A 91 17.86 22.01 14.45
#